data_AF-A0A9N9WAC2-F1
#
_entry.id   AF-A0A9N9WAC2-F1
#
_cell.length_a   1.000
_cell.length_b   1.000
_cell.length_c   1.000
_cell.angle_alpha   90.00
_cell.angle_beta   90.00
_cell.angle_gamma   90.00
#
_symmetry.space_group_name_H-M   'P 1'
#
loop_
_entity.id
_entity.type
_entity.pdbx_description
1 polymer ?
#
loop_
_entity_poly.entity_id
_entity_poly.type
_entity_poly.pdbx_seq_one_letter_code
_entity_poly.pdbx_strand_id
1 'polypeptide(L)'
;MSTERGNMPWTSTVYGKIRLNTPQPAPSTLADHVAAQLVRHLKTAPDRGIVIQTRYLKDLPKRLSQHPSLRDTVSLFYTVWADHCRRKPAVDFINLPEYGKAIRSLRLALSGDQAFTTETLASATILHRAEEVFNPSRHKLLHQQGIASLVTAVGKPRLNDDFQATLMAEIYINMVPHSVATGWQNNLNEPDWRDSIEKSLSYCIQNEEARSQFKSTMRTCGDMVDRLPTLVQMIRTSGPGVGQDERKTALKKEFQQTIMDMQKRIAALVRELIQLGEITEDKDPKSIAGTSYSFSSVTLAQILLSMQSLHLGFSRMLYDWSLAEQFPDTNASTRI
;
A
#
# COMPACT_ATOMS: atom_id res chain seq x y z
N MET A 1 -14.36 -60.63 39.72
CA MET A 1 -13.56 -59.57 40.34
C MET A 1 -13.94 -58.25 39.68
N SER A 2 -14.64 -57.42 40.44
CA SER A 2 -15.16 -56.11 40.05
C SER A 2 -14.03 -55.10 39.82
N THR A 3 -14.15 -54.29 38.77
CA THR A 3 -13.52 -52.97 38.73
C THR A 3 -14.53 -51.96 38.21
N GLU A 4 -15.12 -51.25 39.16
CA GLU A 4 -15.76 -49.95 38.96
C GLU A 4 -14.72 -48.95 38.48
N ARG A 5 -15.07 -48.08 37.53
CA ARG A 5 -14.48 -46.74 37.40
C ARG A 5 -15.51 -45.77 36.86
N GLY A 6 -15.66 -44.69 37.61
CA GLY A 6 -16.80 -43.78 37.58
C GLY A 6 -16.92 -42.92 36.32
N ASN A 7 -18.17 -42.71 35.94
CA ASN A 7 -18.60 -41.58 35.12
C ASN A 7 -18.62 -40.32 35.98
N MET A 8 -17.85 -39.29 35.60
CA MET A 8 -18.08 -37.91 36.05
C MET A 8 -18.77 -37.12 34.93
N PRO A 9 -19.94 -36.51 35.17
CA PRO A 9 -20.53 -35.55 34.26
C PRO A 9 -19.98 -34.15 34.55
N TRP A 10 -19.11 -33.64 33.69
CA TRP A 10 -18.77 -32.22 33.67
C TRP A 10 -19.92 -31.43 33.05
N THR A 11 -20.76 -30.83 33.88
CA THR A 11 -21.75 -29.83 33.47
C THR A 11 -21.03 -28.50 33.23
N SER A 12 -20.54 -28.31 32.00
CA SER A 12 -20.08 -27.01 31.51
C SER A 12 -21.25 -26.04 31.50
N THR A 13 -21.32 -25.19 32.52
CA THR A 13 -22.32 -24.12 32.62
C THR A 13 -21.89 -23.01 31.68
N VAL A 14 -22.42 -23.03 30.45
CA VAL A 14 -22.22 -21.96 29.46
C VAL A 14 -22.94 -20.71 29.98
N TYR A 15 -22.22 -19.84 30.68
CA TYR A 15 -22.68 -18.49 30.97
C TYR A 15 -22.77 -17.71 29.65
N GLY A 16 -23.95 -17.77 29.03
CA GLY A 16 -24.31 -16.92 27.90
C GLY A 16 -24.32 -15.47 28.36
N LYS A 17 -23.25 -14.72 28.08
CA LYS A 17 -23.27 -13.26 28.15
C LYS A 17 -24.27 -12.76 27.11
N ILE A 18 -25.49 -12.47 27.55
CA ILE A 18 -26.45 -11.70 26.76
C ILE A 18 -25.84 -10.31 26.59
N ARG A 19 -25.23 -10.06 25.42
CA ARG A 19 -24.85 -8.70 25.01
C ARG A 19 -26.15 -7.98 24.69
N LEU A 20 -26.65 -7.22 25.67
CA LEU A 20 -27.64 -6.19 25.43
C LEU A 20 -27.01 -5.16 24.51
N ASN A 21 -27.22 -5.33 23.20
CA ASN A 21 -26.87 -4.30 22.22
C ASN A 21 -27.78 -3.11 22.51
N THR A 22 -27.26 -2.09 23.18
CA THR A 22 -27.89 -0.76 23.19
C THR A 22 -28.20 -0.39 21.74
N PRO A 23 -29.47 -0.04 21.41
CA PRO A 23 -29.83 0.38 20.07
C PRO A 23 -28.90 1.50 19.64
N GLN A 24 -28.14 1.28 18.56
CA GLN A 24 -27.39 2.39 17.98
C GLN A 24 -28.40 3.41 17.46
N PRO A 25 -28.22 4.71 17.75
CA PRO A 25 -29.07 5.75 17.19
C PRO A 25 -29.06 5.63 15.66
N ALA A 26 -30.25 5.75 15.06
CA ALA A 26 -30.38 5.66 13.61
C ALA A 26 -29.54 6.77 12.95
N PRO A 27 -28.79 6.46 11.86
CA PRO A 27 -28.02 7.48 11.15
C PRO A 27 -28.96 8.57 10.66
N SER A 28 -28.76 9.80 11.13
CA SER A 28 -29.65 10.93 10.86
C SER A 28 -29.17 11.78 9.69
N THR A 29 -27.90 11.68 9.32
CA THR A 29 -27.31 12.40 8.19
C THR A 29 -26.80 11.47 7.09
N LEU A 30 -26.60 12.02 5.89
CA LEU A 30 -25.93 11.29 4.81
C LEU A 30 -24.52 10.84 5.20
N ALA A 31 -23.79 11.66 5.97
CA ALA A 31 -22.46 11.30 6.45
C ALA A 31 -22.51 10.09 7.38
N ASP A 32 -23.50 10.03 8.27
CA ASP A 32 -23.70 8.88 9.18
C ASP A 32 -24.02 7.60 8.41
N HIS A 33 -24.82 7.71 7.34
CA HIS A 33 -25.14 6.56 6.50
C HIS A 33 -23.89 6.00 5.81
N VAL A 34 -23.09 6.86 5.17
CA VAL A 34 -21.84 6.47 4.51
C VAL A 34 -20.84 5.92 5.54
N ALA A 35 -20.72 6.55 6.71
CA ALA A 35 -19.87 6.08 7.81
C ALA A 35 -20.29 4.68 8.28
N ALA A 36 -21.58 4.46 8.52
CA ALA A 36 -22.12 3.17 8.96
C ALA A 36 -21.87 2.06 7.93
N GLN A 37 -22.04 2.37 6.64
CA GLN A 37 -21.74 1.43 5.56
C GLN A 37 -20.26 1.09 5.49
N LEU A 38 -19.38 2.08 5.54
CA LEU A 38 -17.93 1.85 5.56
C LEU A 38 -17.52 0.97 6.75
N VAL A 39 -17.98 1.30 7.96
CA VAL A 39 -17.69 0.51 9.17
C VAL A 39 -18.20 -0.92 9.04
N ARG A 40 -19.39 -1.13 8.46
CA ARG A 40 -19.93 -2.47 8.21
C ARG A 40 -19.02 -3.26 7.25
N HIS A 41 -18.55 -2.65 6.17
CA HIS A 41 -17.65 -3.31 5.22
C HIS A 41 -16.32 -3.69 5.86
N LEU A 42 -15.70 -2.77 6.60
CA LEU A 42 -14.44 -3.01 7.31
C LEU A 42 -14.55 -4.15 8.34
N LYS A 43 -15.70 -4.28 9.02
CA LYS A 43 -15.95 -5.35 10.00
C LYS A 43 -16.28 -6.70 9.38
N THR A 44 -16.91 -6.73 8.20
CA THR A 44 -17.37 -7.99 7.60
C THR A 44 -16.21 -8.85 7.10
N ALA A 45 -15.09 -8.23 6.73
CA ALA A 45 -13.95 -8.96 6.21
C ALA A 45 -12.64 -8.19 6.43
N PRO A 46 -12.16 -8.10 7.69
CA PRO A 46 -10.99 -7.30 8.05
C PRO A 46 -9.70 -7.76 7.33
N ASP A 47 -9.62 -9.04 6.95
CA ASP A 47 -8.44 -9.65 6.34
C ASP A 47 -8.46 -9.62 4.80
N ARG A 48 -9.41 -8.91 4.19
CA ARG A 48 -9.40 -8.75 2.72
C ARG A 48 -8.28 -7.81 2.29
N GLY A 49 -7.59 -8.16 1.20
CA GLY A 49 -6.48 -7.38 0.65
C GLY A 49 -6.77 -5.88 0.52
N ILE A 50 -7.98 -5.52 0.06
CA ILE A 50 -8.41 -4.11 -0.04
C ILE A 50 -8.35 -3.39 1.31
N VAL A 51 -8.83 -4.01 2.40
CA VAL A 51 -8.83 -3.40 3.75
C VAL A 51 -7.40 -3.20 4.23
N ILE A 52 -6.55 -4.20 4.01
CA ILE A 52 -5.15 -4.18 4.40
C ILE A 52 -4.37 -3.09 3.64
N GLN A 53 -4.72 -2.83 2.37
CA GLN A 53 -4.10 -1.81 1.51
C GLN A 53 -4.74 -0.40 1.63
N THR A 54 -5.73 -0.25 2.51
CA THR A 54 -6.46 1.01 2.72
C THR A 54 -6.68 1.27 4.21
N ARG A 55 -5.62 1.09 5.00
CA ARG A 55 -5.68 1.17 6.47
C ARG A 55 -6.24 2.48 7.01
N TYR A 56 -6.05 3.59 6.28
CA TYR A 56 -6.58 4.91 6.65
C TYR A 56 -8.12 4.98 6.62
N LEU A 57 -8.82 4.05 5.96
CA LEU A 57 -10.29 4.03 5.90
C LEU A 57 -10.94 3.93 7.27
N LYS A 58 -10.29 3.26 8.24
CA LYS A 58 -10.80 3.11 9.62
C LYS A 58 -10.98 4.46 10.34
N ASP A 59 -10.24 5.47 9.92
CA ASP A 59 -10.21 6.80 10.53
C ASP A 59 -11.14 7.80 9.82
N LEU A 60 -11.75 7.43 8.69
CA LEU A 60 -12.62 8.30 7.92
C LEU A 60 -14.00 8.58 8.53
N PRO A 61 -14.69 7.64 9.22
CA PRO A 61 -16.04 7.88 9.72
C PRO A 61 -16.19 9.17 10.52
N LYS A 62 -15.21 9.52 11.36
CA LYS A 62 -15.21 10.73 12.19
C LYS A 62 -14.99 12.04 11.40
N ARG A 63 -14.57 11.95 10.13
CA ARG A 63 -14.22 13.10 9.27
C ARG A 63 -15.25 13.37 8.16
N LEU A 64 -16.16 12.42 7.88
CA LEU A 64 -17.07 12.50 6.72
C LEU A 64 -18.07 13.67 6.79
N SER A 65 -18.49 14.06 7.99
CA SER A 65 -19.46 15.16 8.17
C SER A 65 -18.87 16.52 7.82
N GLN A 66 -17.54 16.66 7.89
CA GLN A 66 -16.84 17.93 7.73
C GLN A 66 -16.40 18.20 6.28
N HIS A 67 -16.28 17.16 5.45
CA HIS A 67 -15.70 17.27 4.13
C HIS A 67 -16.55 16.57 3.06
N PRO A 68 -17.37 17.32 2.29
CA PRO A 68 -18.27 16.75 1.29
C PRO A 68 -17.56 15.91 0.22
N SER A 69 -16.37 16.33 -0.24
CA SER A 69 -15.55 15.57 -1.19
C SER A 69 -15.15 14.20 -0.65
N LEU A 70 -14.78 14.14 0.63
CA LEU A 70 -14.38 12.89 1.29
C LEU A 70 -15.58 11.96 1.44
N ARG A 71 -16.71 12.50 1.88
CA ARG A 71 -17.96 11.73 1.98
C ARG A 71 -18.37 11.13 0.64
N ASP A 72 -18.34 11.92 -0.42
CA ASP A 72 -18.82 11.47 -1.74
C ASP A 72 -17.82 10.50 -2.40
N THR A 73 -16.50 10.68 -2.24
CA THR A 73 -15.49 9.72 -2.71
C THR A 73 -15.51 8.40 -1.93
N VAL A 74 -15.69 8.45 -0.60
CA VAL A 74 -15.94 7.25 0.21
C VAL A 74 -17.23 6.56 -0.23
N SER A 75 -18.25 7.35 -0.58
CA SER A 75 -19.53 6.79 -1.04
C SER A 75 -19.38 6.00 -2.34
N LEU A 76 -18.67 6.58 -3.31
CA LEU A 76 -18.28 5.87 -4.52
C LEU A 76 -17.50 4.58 -4.18
N PHE A 77 -16.44 4.68 -3.38
CA PHE A 77 -15.55 3.56 -3.06
C PHE A 77 -16.29 2.37 -2.46
N TYR A 78 -17.18 2.59 -1.47
CA TYR A 78 -17.92 1.47 -0.89
C TYR A 78 -18.94 0.90 -1.88
N THR A 79 -19.59 1.73 -2.72
CA THR A 79 -20.59 1.23 -3.69
C THR A 79 -19.96 0.24 -4.64
N VAL A 80 -18.80 0.59 -5.20
CA VAL A 80 -18.08 -0.26 -6.16
C VAL A 80 -17.47 -1.46 -5.47
N TRP A 81 -17.00 -1.31 -4.22
CA TRP A 81 -16.51 -2.43 -3.44
C TRP A 81 -17.62 -3.42 -3.08
N ALA A 82 -18.81 -2.94 -2.72
CA ALA A 82 -19.97 -3.78 -2.43
C ALA A 82 -20.45 -4.56 -3.65
N ASP A 83 -20.40 -3.94 -4.84
CA ASP A 83 -20.73 -4.60 -6.11
C ASP A 83 -19.68 -5.64 -6.50
N HIS A 84 -18.40 -5.32 -6.33
CA HIS A 84 -17.31 -6.29 -6.49
C HIS A 84 -17.47 -7.49 -5.55
N CYS A 85 -17.80 -7.26 -4.27
CA CYS A 85 -18.06 -8.33 -3.30
C CYS A 85 -19.24 -9.23 -3.70
N ARG A 86 -20.22 -8.67 -4.41
CA ARG A 86 -21.39 -9.39 -4.94
C ARG A 86 -21.12 -10.05 -6.30
N ARG A 87 -19.87 -9.98 -6.80
CA ARG A 87 -19.45 -10.49 -8.12
C ARG A 87 -20.33 -9.97 -9.25
N LYS A 88 -20.80 -8.72 -9.15
CA LYS A 88 -21.47 -8.08 -10.28
C LYS A 88 -20.46 -7.86 -11.42
N PRO A 89 -20.91 -7.85 -12.68
CA PRO A 89 -20.07 -7.46 -13.81
C PRO A 89 -19.42 -6.10 -13.54
N ALA A 90 -18.17 -5.95 -13.97
CA ALA A 90 -17.50 -4.65 -13.91
C ALA A 90 -18.29 -3.66 -14.77
N VAL A 91 -18.84 -2.63 -14.12
CA VAL A 91 -19.47 -1.50 -14.81
C VAL A 91 -18.37 -0.48 -15.08
N ASP A 92 -18.42 0.17 -16.24
CA ASP A 92 -17.52 1.29 -16.50
C ASP A 92 -17.74 2.39 -15.46
N PHE A 93 -16.70 2.61 -14.67
CA PHE A 93 -16.68 3.46 -13.48
C PHE A 93 -17.13 4.89 -13.79
N ILE A 94 -16.81 5.36 -15.00
CA ILE A 94 -17.11 6.72 -15.45
C ILE A 94 -18.62 6.93 -15.63
N ASN A 95 -19.38 5.84 -15.88
CA ASN A 95 -20.83 5.89 -16.07
C ASN A 95 -21.62 5.83 -14.75
N LEU A 96 -20.95 5.67 -13.61
CA LEU A 96 -21.60 5.65 -12.31
C LEU A 96 -21.99 7.09 -11.88
N PRO A 97 -23.25 7.35 -11.50
CA PRO A 97 -23.65 8.64 -10.94
C PRO A 97 -22.80 9.05 -9.72
N GLU A 98 -22.41 8.08 -8.89
CA GLU A 98 -21.53 8.27 -7.74
C GLU A 98 -20.14 8.78 -8.15
N TYR A 99 -19.62 8.34 -9.30
CA TYR A 99 -18.35 8.81 -9.83
C TYR A 99 -18.41 10.28 -10.23
N GLY A 100 -19.43 10.64 -11.03
CA GLY A 100 -19.65 12.03 -11.43
C GLY A 100 -19.86 12.97 -10.23
N LYS A 101 -20.55 12.48 -9.18
CA LYS A 101 -20.71 13.21 -7.92
C LYS A 101 -19.38 13.38 -7.19
N ALA A 102 -18.61 12.31 -7.02
CA ALA A 102 -17.32 12.34 -6.34
C ALA A 102 -16.32 13.29 -7.02
N ILE A 103 -16.23 13.26 -8.35
CA ILE A 103 -15.38 14.17 -9.15
C ILE A 103 -15.81 15.62 -8.96
N ARG A 104 -17.12 15.90 -9.03
CA ARG A 104 -17.65 17.26 -8.84
C ARG A 104 -17.34 17.80 -7.45
N SER A 105 -17.56 17.00 -6.41
CA SER A 105 -17.28 17.41 -5.03
C SER A 105 -15.79 17.60 -4.79
N LEU A 106 -14.92 16.75 -5.36
CA LEU A 106 -13.47 16.94 -5.31
C LEU A 106 -13.03 18.21 -6.04
N ARG A 107 -13.56 18.47 -7.24
CA ARG A 107 -13.27 19.70 -7.99
C ARG A 107 -13.66 20.96 -7.21
N LEU A 108 -14.82 20.94 -6.54
CA LEU A 108 -15.24 22.06 -5.69
C LEU A 108 -14.28 22.27 -4.51
N ALA A 109 -13.87 21.20 -3.82
CA ALA A 109 -12.88 21.29 -2.75
C ALA A 109 -11.53 21.85 -3.23
N LEU A 110 -11.05 21.39 -4.39
CA LEU A 110 -9.81 21.87 -5.02
C LEU A 110 -9.88 23.34 -5.48
N SER A 111 -11.07 23.89 -5.69
CA SER A 111 -11.26 25.28 -6.10
C SER A 111 -11.51 26.22 -4.91
N GLY A 112 -11.60 25.67 -3.70
CA GLY A 112 -11.98 26.41 -2.49
C GLY A 112 -10.84 26.53 -1.47
N ASP A 113 -11.22 26.95 -0.27
CA ASP A 113 -10.37 27.04 0.93
C ASP A 113 -9.88 25.67 1.44
N GLN A 114 -10.56 24.60 1.05
CA GLN A 114 -10.24 23.22 1.42
C GLN A 114 -9.25 22.52 0.47
N ALA A 115 -8.66 23.22 -0.50
CA ALA A 115 -7.87 22.58 -1.56
C ALA A 115 -6.67 21.75 -1.04
N PHE A 116 -6.02 22.21 0.03
CA PHE A 116 -4.79 21.61 0.56
C PHE A 116 -4.97 21.01 1.97
N THR A 117 -6.14 20.42 2.22
CA THR A 117 -6.42 19.68 3.45
C THR A 117 -6.06 18.20 3.32
N THR A 118 -5.83 17.54 4.46
CA THR A 118 -5.63 16.08 4.50
C THR A 118 -6.84 15.34 3.94
N GLU A 119 -8.05 15.85 4.15
CA GLU A 119 -9.30 15.28 3.65
C GLU A 119 -9.44 15.39 2.13
N THR A 120 -9.00 16.49 1.51
CA THR A 120 -8.95 16.61 0.05
C THR A 120 -7.92 15.66 -0.54
N LEU A 121 -6.75 15.53 0.09
CA LEU A 121 -5.76 14.53 -0.31
C LEU A 121 -6.31 13.11 -0.20
N ALA A 122 -6.98 12.79 0.91
CA ALA A 122 -7.63 11.49 1.10
C ALA A 122 -8.71 11.23 0.04
N SER A 123 -9.49 12.25 -0.31
CA SER A 123 -10.50 12.17 -1.36
C SER A 123 -9.88 11.77 -2.70
N ALA A 124 -8.77 12.42 -3.10
CA ALA A 124 -8.04 12.11 -4.32
C ALA A 124 -7.41 10.71 -4.28
N THR A 125 -6.82 10.32 -3.14
CA THR A 125 -6.22 8.99 -2.96
C THR A 125 -7.26 7.87 -3.03
N ILE A 126 -8.43 8.05 -2.41
CA ILE A 126 -9.54 7.08 -2.44
C ILE A 126 -10.05 6.93 -3.87
N LEU A 127 -10.26 8.02 -4.59
CA LEU A 127 -10.70 8.01 -5.98
C LEU A 127 -9.71 7.24 -6.86
N HIS A 128 -8.41 7.57 -6.77
CA HIS A 128 -7.35 6.85 -7.48
C HIS A 128 -7.37 5.35 -7.16
N ARG A 129 -7.50 4.99 -5.87
CA ARG A 129 -7.55 3.58 -5.46
C ARG A 129 -8.79 2.88 -5.99
N ALA A 130 -9.93 3.56 -6.01
CA ALA A 130 -11.17 2.99 -6.51
C ALA A 130 -11.05 2.65 -8.01
N GLU A 131 -10.44 3.54 -8.80
CA GLU A 131 -10.13 3.25 -10.21
C GLU A 131 -9.11 2.11 -10.34
N GLU A 132 -8.01 2.16 -9.60
CA GLU A 132 -6.96 1.13 -9.69
C GLU A 132 -7.46 -0.29 -9.41
N VAL A 133 -8.36 -0.44 -8.44
CA VAL A 133 -8.84 -1.76 -8.00
C VAL A 133 -10.04 -2.25 -8.81
N PHE A 134 -10.98 -1.36 -9.15
CA PHE A 134 -12.30 -1.78 -9.68
C PHE A 134 -12.52 -1.45 -11.15
N ASN A 135 -11.78 -0.49 -11.72
CA ASN A 135 -11.81 -0.20 -13.14
C ASN A 135 -10.45 0.35 -13.58
N PRO A 136 -9.44 -0.53 -13.76
CA PRO A 136 -8.07 -0.12 -14.04
C PRO A 136 -8.02 0.83 -15.24
N SER A 137 -7.99 2.13 -14.95
CA SER A 137 -8.16 3.16 -15.97
C SER A 137 -6.83 3.42 -16.68
N ARG A 138 -6.90 3.95 -17.90
CA ARG A 138 -5.70 4.45 -18.61
C ARG A 138 -5.14 5.73 -17.97
N HIS A 139 -5.81 6.31 -16.97
CA HIS A 139 -5.51 7.62 -16.40
C HIS A 139 -4.71 7.55 -15.09
N LYS A 140 -4.18 6.39 -14.71
CA LYS A 140 -3.40 6.20 -13.47
C LYS A 140 -2.35 7.29 -13.24
N LEU A 141 -1.55 7.61 -14.26
CA LEU A 141 -0.50 8.63 -14.16
C LEU A 141 -1.04 10.04 -13.91
N LEU A 142 -2.23 10.39 -14.45
CA LEU A 142 -2.84 11.70 -14.25
C LEU A 142 -3.31 11.90 -12.80
N HIS A 143 -3.95 10.87 -12.23
CA HIS A 143 -4.34 10.89 -10.82
C HIS A 143 -3.11 10.96 -9.91
N GLN A 144 -2.08 10.18 -10.20
CA GLN A 144 -0.82 10.22 -9.45
C GLN A 144 -0.17 11.62 -9.53
N GLN A 145 -0.19 12.29 -10.68
CA GLN A 145 0.30 13.67 -10.81
C GLN A 145 -0.49 14.66 -9.95
N GLY A 146 -1.82 14.54 -9.91
CA GLY A 146 -2.67 15.34 -9.03
C GLY A 146 -2.37 15.08 -7.55
N ILE A 147 -2.23 13.81 -7.16
CA ILE A 147 -1.86 13.41 -5.80
C ILE A 147 -0.47 13.94 -5.42
N ALA A 148 0.53 13.84 -6.31
CA ALA A 148 1.87 14.37 -6.10
C ALA A 148 1.81 15.87 -5.75
N SER A 149 1.06 16.63 -6.54
CA SER A 149 0.87 18.08 -6.33
C SER A 149 0.23 18.38 -4.98
N LEU A 150 -0.80 17.59 -4.60
CA LEU A 150 -1.47 17.73 -3.30
C LEU A 150 -0.56 17.35 -2.13
N VAL A 151 0.23 16.28 -2.23
CA VAL A 151 1.18 15.87 -1.19
C VAL A 151 2.18 16.98 -0.94
N THR A 152 2.76 17.55 -2.00
CA THR A 152 3.70 18.67 -1.89
C THR A 152 3.05 19.89 -1.22
N ALA A 153 1.79 20.21 -1.55
CA ALA A 153 1.09 21.37 -0.99
C ALA A 153 0.58 21.16 0.44
N VAL A 154 0.10 19.96 0.78
CA VAL A 154 -0.33 19.58 2.15
C VAL A 154 0.87 19.56 3.10
N GLY A 155 2.02 19.14 2.60
CA GLY A 155 3.25 19.05 3.38
C GLY A 155 3.27 17.88 4.36
N LYS A 156 4.27 17.89 5.25
CA LYS A 156 4.57 16.78 6.16
C LYS A 156 3.40 16.44 7.10
N PRO A 157 3.29 15.17 7.54
CA PRO A 157 2.31 14.78 8.54
C PRO A 157 2.40 15.64 9.80
N ARG A 158 1.25 16.08 10.31
CA ARG A 158 1.17 16.75 11.61
C ARG A 158 1.52 15.77 12.72
N LEU A 159 2.24 16.27 13.73
CA LEU A 159 2.49 15.49 14.94
C LEU A 159 1.16 15.02 15.54
N ASN A 160 1.07 13.72 15.81
CA ASN A 160 -0.11 13.05 16.38
C ASN A 160 -1.36 12.97 15.48
N ASP A 161 -1.26 13.28 14.17
CA ASP A 161 -2.32 12.91 13.21
C ASP A 161 -2.03 11.55 12.59
N ASP A 162 -2.40 10.48 13.30
CA ASP A 162 -2.20 9.09 12.85
C ASP A 162 -2.91 8.79 11.53
N PHE A 163 -4.01 9.50 11.23
CA PHE A 163 -4.72 9.35 9.95
C PHE A 163 -3.87 9.89 8.80
N GLN A 164 -3.35 11.11 8.95
CA GLN A 164 -2.47 11.71 7.94
C GLN A 164 -1.21 10.85 7.75
N ALA A 165 -0.57 10.39 8.83
CA ALA A 165 0.61 9.53 8.75
C ALA A 165 0.32 8.22 8.00
N THR A 166 -0.82 7.58 8.29
CA THR A 166 -1.23 6.34 7.61
C THR A 166 -1.57 6.58 6.14
N LEU A 167 -2.25 7.68 5.82
CA LEU A 167 -2.55 8.07 4.45
C LEU A 167 -1.26 8.31 3.65
N MET A 168 -0.29 9.04 4.22
CA MET A 168 1.00 9.29 3.57
C MET A 168 1.81 8.02 3.36
N ALA A 169 1.77 7.07 4.30
CA ALA A 169 2.42 5.76 4.13
C ALA A 169 1.85 4.96 2.95
N GLU A 170 0.53 5.00 2.75
CA GLU A 170 -0.10 4.36 1.58
C GLU A 170 0.23 5.10 0.27
N ILE A 171 0.20 6.43 0.29
CA ILE A 171 0.57 7.23 -0.88
C ILE A 171 2.02 6.94 -1.29
N TYR A 172 2.94 6.84 -0.34
CA TYR A 172 4.35 6.52 -0.59
C TYR A 172 4.54 5.32 -1.51
N ILE A 173 3.90 4.20 -1.17
CA ILE A 173 4.02 2.95 -1.92
C ILE A 173 3.40 3.09 -3.31
N ASN A 174 2.25 3.75 -3.42
CA ASN A 174 1.53 3.89 -4.68
C ASN A 174 2.17 4.92 -5.63
N MET A 175 3.01 5.81 -5.13
CA MET A 175 3.66 6.87 -5.90
C MET A 175 5.02 6.47 -6.47
N VAL A 176 5.57 5.30 -6.10
CA VAL A 176 6.82 4.79 -6.67
C VAL A 176 6.78 4.78 -8.21
N PRO A 177 5.77 4.18 -8.89
CA PRO A 177 5.73 4.19 -10.35
C PRO A 177 5.70 5.61 -10.95
N HIS A 178 5.02 6.55 -10.29
CA HIS A 178 4.97 7.95 -10.74
C HIS A 178 6.34 8.61 -10.63
N SER A 179 7.00 8.49 -9.47
CA SER A 179 8.35 9.02 -9.24
C SER A 179 9.33 8.51 -10.30
N VAL A 180 9.27 7.22 -10.61
CA VAL A 180 10.09 6.60 -11.67
C VAL A 180 9.79 7.15 -13.05
N ALA A 181 8.50 7.32 -13.37
CA ALA A 181 8.09 7.77 -14.69
C ALA A 181 8.45 9.24 -14.95
N THR A 182 8.28 10.09 -13.94
CA THR A 182 8.33 11.56 -14.09
C THR A 182 9.57 12.21 -13.49
N GLY A 183 10.37 11.49 -12.71
CA GLY A 183 11.45 12.10 -11.93
C GLY A 183 10.96 12.86 -10.70
N TRP A 184 9.68 12.71 -10.31
CA TRP A 184 9.14 13.42 -9.15
C TRP A 184 9.97 13.11 -7.90
N GLN A 185 10.54 14.17 -7.32
CA GLN A 185 11.33 14.10 -6.09
C GLN A 185 10.39 13.82 -4.92
N ASN A 186 10.64 12.68 -4.30
CA ASN A 186 9.82 12.17 -3.24
C ASN A 186 10.30 12.74 -1.90
N ASN A 187 9.66 13.78 -1.39
CA ASN A 187 10.00 14.33 -0.06
C ASN A 187 9.70 13.35 1.08
N LEU A 188 9.05 12.22 0.79
CA LEU A 188 8.65 11.23 1.80
C LEU A 188 9.85 10.55 2.49
N ASN A 189 11.06 10.72 1.97
CA ASN A 189 12.30 10.25 2.60
C ASN A 189 13.04 11.33 3.40
N GLU A 190 12.56 12.58 3.43
CA GLU A 190 13.03 13.56 4.40
C GLU A 190 12.74 13.06 5.84
N PRO A 191 13.58 13.35 6.84
CA PRO A 191 13.46 12.80 8.19
C PRO A 191 12.06 12.94 8.80
N ASP A 192 11.45 14.12 8.68
CA ASP A 192 10.14 14.42 9.25
C ASP A 192 9.00 13.55 8.67
N TRP A 193 9.07 13.27 7.36
CA TRP A 193 8.10 12.41 6.68
C TRP A 193 8.35 10.95 7.02
N ARG A 194 9.63 10.56 6.93
CA ARG A 194 10.11 9.21 7.16
C ARG A 194 9.74 8.70 8.55
N ASP A 195 9.99 9.49 9.61
CA ASP A 195 9.69 9.08 10.98
C ASP A 195 8.19 8.85 11.20
N SER A 196 7.34 9.69 10.59
CA SER A 196 5.88 9.56 10.67
C SER A 196 5.37 8.31 9.95
N ILE A 197 5.90 8.03 8.76
CA ILE A 197 5.57 6.84 7.96
C ILE A 197 6.08 5.56 8.66
N GLU A 198 7.32 5.56 9.13
CA GLU A 198 7.93 4.47 9.90
C GLU A 198 7.10 4.14 11.14
N LYS A 199 6.65 5.16 11.89
CA LYS A 199 5.76 4.97 13.04
C LYS A 199 4.44 4.30 12.62
N SER A 200 3.82 4.75 11.52
CA SER A 200 2.55 4.18 11.03
C SER A 200 2.67 2.75 10.50
N LEU A 201 3.82 2.38 9.93
CA LEU A 201 4.06 1.03 9.40
C LEU A 201 4.51 0.05 10.48
N SER A 202 5.29 0.51 11.47
CA SER A 202 5.90 -0.36 12.48
C SER A 202 4.97 -0.74 13.65
N TYR A 203 3.77 -0.15 13.72
CA TYR A 203 2.77 -0.47 14.76
C TYR A 203 2.32 -1.95 14.78
N CYS A 204 2.48 -2.68 13.67
CA CYS A 204 2.06 -4.08 13.58
C CYS A 204 3.06 -5.05 14.22
N ILE A 205 4.24 -4.56 14.61
CA ILE A 205 5.30 -5.33 15.24
C ILE A 205 5.28 -5.02 16.74
N GLN A 206 4.97 -6.02 17.56
CA GLN A 206 4.85 -5.85 19.00
C GLN A 206 6.22 -5.83 19.67
N ASN A 207 7.13 -6.68 19.20
CA ASN A 207 8.49 -6.76 19.71
C ASN A 207 9.32 -5.50 19.32
N GLU A 208 9.95 -4.84 20.30
CA GLU A 208 10.71 -3.60 20.07
C GLU A 208 11.99 -3.80 19.24
N GLU A 209 12.67 -4.93 19.45
CA GLU A 209 13.88 -5.29 18.70
C GLU A 209 13.56 -5.55 17.23
N ALA A 210 12.54 -6.37 16.97
CA ALA A 210 11.98 -6.57 15.62
C ALA A 210 11.58 -5.23 14.97
N ARG A 211 10.98 -4.33 15.75
CA ARG A 211 10.54 -3.02 15.28
C ARG A 211 11.71 -2.15 14.83
N SER A 212 12.81 -2.15 15.59
CA SER A 212 14.03 -1.41 15.25
C SER A 212 14.66 -1.93 13.95
N GLN A 213 14.78 -3.25 13.81
CA GLN A 213 15.31 -3.88 12.60
C GLN A 213 14.43 -3.63 11.37
N PHE A 214 13.12 -3.68 11.57
CA PHE A 214 12.14 -3.35 10.55
C PHE A 214 12.31 -1.90 10.05
N LYS A 215 12.42 -0.92 10.97
CA LYS A 215 12.65 0.48 10.61
C LYS A 215 13.95 0.64 9.82
N SER A 216 15.04 0.04 10.27
CA SER A 216 16.33 0.04 9.56
C SER A 216 16.21 -0.51 8.14
N THR A 217 15.48 -1.61 7.96
CA THR A 217 15.23 -2.22 6.64
C THR A 217 14.36 -1.34 5.75
N MET A 218 13.31 -0.74 6.30
CA MET A 218 12.44 0.23 5.61
C MET A 218 13.25 1.42 5.08
N ARG A 219 14.18 1.97 5.88
CA ARG A 219 15.07 3.07 5.46
C ARG A 219 15.88 2.68 4.23
N THR A 220 16.51 1.50 4.25
CA THR A 220 17.30 1.06 3.11
C THR A 220 16.44 0.87 1.86
N CYS A 221 15.24 0.30 2.00
CA CYS A 221 14.30 0.17 0.88
C CYS A 221 13.88 1.55 0.36
N GLY A 222 13.67 2.52 1.26
CA GLY A 222 13.30 3.89 0.90
C GLY A 222 14.40 4.64 0.17
N ASP A 223 15.63 4.58 0.67
CA ASP A 223 16.79 5.18 0.03
C ASP A 223 17.01 4.59 -1.40
N MET A 224 16.64 3.33 -1.63
CA MET A 224 16.68 2.71 -2.95
C MET A 224 15.59 3.23 -3.89
N VAL A 225 14.37 3.40 -3.39
CA VAL A 225 13.24 3.97 -4.15
C VAL A 225 13.56 5.39 -4.61
N ASP A 226 14.18 6.21 -3.77
CA ASP A 226 14.57 7.59 -4.13
C ASP A 226 15.59 7.67 -5.25
N ARG A 227 16.45 6.67 -5.33
CA ARG A 227 17.49 6.62 -6.37
C ARG A 227 16.93 6.15 -7.70
N LEU A 228 15.79 5.46 -7.69
CA LEU A 228 15.24 4.81 -8.87
C LEU A 228 14.95 5.76 -10.04
N PRO A 229 14.37 6.96 -9.85
CA PRO A 229 14.17 7.89 -10.96
C PRO A 229 15.49 8.30 -11.63
N THR A 230 16.52 8.57 -10.83
CA THR A 230 17.87 8.88 -11.34
C THR A 230 18.46 7.70 -12.09
N LEU A 231 18.35 6.48 -11.55
CA LEU A 231 18.80 5.25 -12.23
C LEU A 231 18.10 5.07 -13.58
N VAL A 232 16.76 5.18 -13.61
CA VAL A 232 15.97 5.04 -14.84
C VAL A 232 16.32 6.12 -15.85
N GLN A 233 16.47 7.36 -15.41
CA GLN A 233 16.86 8.45 -16.30
C GLN A 233 18.23 8.19 -16.92
N MET A 234 19.20 7.74 -16.12
CA MET A 234 20.52 7.38 -16.62
C MET A 234 20.46 6.25 -17.64
N ILE A 235 19.68 5.19 -17.39
CA ILE A 235 19.47 4.09 -18.35
C ILE A 235 18.87 4.62 -19.66
N ARG A 236 17.86 5.49 -19.59
CA ARG A 236 17.23 6.09 -20.78
C ARG A 236 18.18 6.96 -21.58
N THR A 237 18.99 7.78 -20.91
CA THR A 237 19.97 8.66 -21.59
C THR A 237 21.21 7.92 -22.08
N SER A 238 21.43 6.68 -21.63
CA SER A 238 22.65 5.93 -21.90
C SER A 238 22.76 5.40 -23.33
N GLY A 239 21.67 5.35 -24.11
CA GLY A 239 21.63 5.06 -25.56
C GLY A 239 22.30 3.75 -26.05
N PRO A 240 21.83 3.14 -27.14
CA PRO A 240 22.62 2.15 -27.88
C PRO A 240 23.64 2.91 -28.76
N GLY A 241 24.92 2.94 -28.36
CA GLY A 241 25.96 3.59 -29.19
C GLY A 241 27.22 4.05 -28.44
N VAL A 242 28.29 3.26 -28.59
CA VAL A 242 29.74 3.57 -28.55
C VAL A 242 30.20 4.76 -27.69
N GLY A 243 30.83 4.47 -26.54
CA GLY A 243 31.74 5.40 -25.85
C GLY A 243 31.54 5.65 -24.35
N GLN A 244 30.56 5.01 -23.69
CA GLN A 244 30.29 5.19 -22.24
C GLN A 244 30.43 3.90 -21.40
N ASP A 245 31.38 3.04 -21.75
CA ASP A 245 31.46 1.68 -21.17
C ASP A 245 31.72 1.68 -19.65
N GLU A 246 32.59 2.57 -19.16
CA GLU A 246 32.94 2.63 -17.73
C GLU A 246 31.79 3.15 -16.86
N ARG A 247 31.09 4.21 -17.29
CA ARG A 247 29.98 4.80 -16.52
C ARG A 247 28.79 3.86 -16.45
N LYS A 248 28.44 3.21 -17.57
CA LYS A 248 27.38 2.19 -17.59
C LYS A 248 27.75 0.99 -16.73
N THR A 249 29.00 0.51 -16.82
CA THR A 249 29.50 -0.60 -16.00
C THR A 249 29.47 -0.26 -14.51
N ALA A 250 29.93 0.94 -14.13
CA ALA A 250 29.88 1.42 -12.75
C ALA A 250 28.44 1.49 -12.23
N LEU A 251 27.52 2.05 -13.03
CA LEU A 251 26.12 2.16 -12.67
C LEU A 251 25.44 0.79 -12.54
N LYS A 252 25.74 -0.14 -13.46
CA LYS A 252 25.24 -1.51 -13.41
C LYS A 252 25.73 -2.23 -12.15
N LYS A 253 27.01 -2.08 -11.81
CA LYS A 253 27.61 -2.62 -10.59
C LYS A 253 26.96 -2.03 -9.34
N GLU A 254 26.72 -0.73 -9.33
CA GLU A 254 26.03 -0.04 -8.24
C GLU A 254 24.59 -0.54 -8.08
N PHE A 255 23.86 -0.73 -9.18
CA PHE A 255 22.50 -1.24 -9.16
C PHE A 255 22.44 -2.70 -8.68
N GLN A 256 23.36 -3.54 -9.16
CA GLN A 256 23.55 -4.92 -8.68
C GLN A 256 23.83 -4.96 -7.18
N GLN A 257 24.76 -4.15 -6.70
CA GLN A 257 25.10 -4.08 -5.28
C GLN A 257 23.88 -3.68 -4.44
N THR A 258 23.11 -2.71 -4.91
CA THR A 258 21.91 -2.23 -4.21
C THR A 258 20.84 -3.33 -4.11
N ILE A 259 20.61 -4.10 -5.19
CA ILE A 259 19.70 -5.25 -5.18
C ILE A 259 20.18 -6.32 -4.19
N MET A 260 21.47 -6.66 -4.20
CA MET A 260 22.05 -7.64 -3.28
C MET A 260 21.93 -7.19 -1.81
N ASP A 261 22.18 -5.91 -1.52
CA ASP A 261 22.06 -5.35 -0.18
C ASP A 261 20.60 -5.38 0.31
N MET A 262 19.65 -5.07 -0.57
CA MET A 262 18.22 -5.18 -0.27
C MET A 262 17.83 -6.62 0.04
N GLN A 263 18.23 -7.58 -0.82
CA GLN A 263 17.96 -9.01 -0.60
C GLN A 263 18.53 -9.49 0.74
N LYS A 264 19.79 -9.14 1.03
CA LYS A 264 20.47 -9.50 2.28
C LYS A 264 19.75 -8.97 3.50
N ARG A 265 19.29 -7.71 3.45
CA ARG A 265 18.56 -7.06 4.55
C ARG A 265 17.17 -7.65 4.75
N ILE A 266 16.42 -7.90 3.67
CA ILE A 266 15.11 -8.55 3.78
C ILE A 266 15.28 -9.96 4.36
N ALA A 267 16.27 -10.74 3.90
CA ALA A 267 16.54 -12.06 4.45
C ALA A 267 16.95 -12.01 5.93
N ALA A 268 17.75 -11.03 6.34
CA ALA A 268 18.10 -10.82 7.73
C ALA A 268 16.87 -10.46 8.59
N LEU A 269 16.03 -9.54 8.11
CA LEU A 269 14.78 -9.16 8.78
C LEU A 269 13.84 -10.36 8.94
N VAL A 270 13.65 -11.18 7.89
CA VAL A 270 12.78 -12.37 7.97
C VAL A 270 13.32 -13.37 9.00
N ARG A 271 14.63 -13.64 9.03
CA ARG A 271 15.24 -14.52 10.03
C ARG A 271 15.02 -13.98 11.45
N GLU A 272 15.20 -12.68 11.65
CA GLU A 272 14.98 -12.02 12.93
C GLU A 272 13.52 -12.15 13.38
N LEU A 273 12.57 -11.87 12.48
CA LEU A 273 11.15 -11.99 12.77
C LEU A 273 10.74 -13.44 13.10
N ILE A 274 11.40 -14.44 12.51
CA ILE A 274 11.21 -15.85 12.88
C ILE A 274 11.76 -16.11 14.30
N GLN A 275 12.98 -15.66 14.60
CA GLN A 275 13.60 -15.84 15.92
C GLN A 275 12.78 -15.18 17.04
N LEU A 276 12.17 -14.03 16.77
CA LEU A 276 11.35 -13.27 17.71
C LEU A 276 9.88 -13.73 17.75
N GLY A 277 9.50 -14.73 16.96
CA GLY A 277 8.15 -15.32 16.95
C GLY A 277 7.08 -14.46 16.26
N GLU A 278 7.49 -13.45 15.47
CA GLU A 278 6.59 -12.64 14.65
C GLU A 278 6.22 -13.37 13.33
N ILE A 279 7.05 -14.34 12.92
CA ILE A 279 6.81 -15.26 11.80
C ILE A 279 7.02 -16.69 12.28
N THR A 280 6.10 -17.59 11.96
CA THR A 280 6.26 -19.04 12.15
C THR A 280 6.46 -19.71 10.80
N GLU A 281 7.46 -20.58 10.71
CA GLU A 281 7.75 -21.38 9.52
C GLU A 281 7.27 -22.82 9.73
N ASP A 282 6.35 -23.27 8.88
CA ASP A 282 5.75 -24.60 8.94
C ASP A 282 6.08 -25.40 7.68
N LYS A 283 6.30 -26.72 7.83
CA LYS A 283 6.45 -27.61 6.66
C LYS A 283 5.11 -27.75 5.96
N ASP A 284 5.06 -27.41 4.68
CA ASP A 284 3.86 -27.53 3.85
C ASP A 284 4.20 -28.23 2.52
N PRO A 285 3.97 -29.56 2.41
CA PRO A 285 4.26 -30.31 1.19
C PRO A 285 3.37 -29.91 0.01
N LYS A 286 2.31 -29.12 0.23
CA LYS A 286 1.44 -28.59 -0.84
C LYS A 286 1.94 -27.25 -1.38
N SER A 287 2.76 -26.53 -0.60
CA SER A 287 3.41 -25.30 -1.05
C SER A 287 4.49 -25.61 -2.09
N ILE A 288 4.67 -24.71 -3.06
CA ILE A 288 5.71 -24.82 -4.10
C ILE A 288 7.11 -24.90 -3.46
N ALA A 289 7.31 -24.21 -2.34
CA ALA A 289 8.58 -24.19 -1.63
C ALA A 289 8.74 -25.33 -0.61
N GLY A 290 7.71 -26.16 -0.40
CA GLY A 290 7.69 -27.16 0.68
C GLY A 290 7.49 -26.55 2.09
N THR A 291 7.28 -25.23 2.16
CA THR A 291 7.20 -24.44 3.39
C THR A 291 6.07 -23.42 3.28
N SER A 292 5.37 -23.18 4.40
CA SER A 292 4.44 -22.09 4.58
C SER A 292 4.86 -21.19 5.75
N TYR A 293 4.43 -19.92 5.69
CA TYR A 293 4.76 -18.93 6.71
C TYR A 293 3.47 -18.37 7.30
N SER A 294 3.38 -18.38 8.63
CA SER A 294 2.33 -17.72 9.40
C SER A 294 2.88 -16.43 10.00
N PHE A 295 2.10 -15.35 10.00
CA PHE A 295 2.53 -14.04 10.49
C PHE A 295 1.69 -13.62 11.69
N SER A 296 2.30 -12.94 12.66
CA SER A 296 1.61 -12.33 13.81
C SER A 296 0.56 -11.29 13.39
N SER A 297 0.74 -10.69 12.21
CA SER A 297 -0.17 -9.71 11.63
C SER A 297 -0.19 -9.81 10.10
N VAL A 298 -1.39 -9.70 9.51
CA VAL A 298 -1.53 -9.61 8.05
C VAL A 298 -0.86 -8.35 7.48
N THR A 299 -0.76 -7.28 8.28
CA THR A 299 -0.06 -6.06 7.86
C THR A 299 1.45 -6.30 7.73
N LEU A 300 2.04 -7.08 8.63
CA LEU A 300 3.45 -7.49 8.53
C LEU A 300 3.70 -8.29 7.25
N ALA A 301 2.84 -9.27 6.96
CA ALA A 301 2.90 -10.06 5.73
C ALA A 301 2.85 -9.16 4.48
N GLN A 302 1.89 -8.23 4.43
CA GLN A 302 1.75 -7.30 3.30
C GLN A 302 2.98 -6.41 3.10
N ILE A 303 3.59 -5.90 4.18
CA ILE A 303 4.78 -5.06 4.07
C ILE A 303 5.96 -5.87 3.55
N LEU A 304 6.20 -7.07 4.06
CA LEU A 304 7.27 -7.95 3.58
C LEU A 304 7.06 -8.36 2.11
N LEU A 305 5.82 -8.66 1.72
CA LEU A 305 5.47 -8.89 0.32
C LEU A 305 5.74 -7.66 -0.54
N SER A 306 5.49 -6.45 -0.04
CA SER A 306 5.75 -5.21 -0.76
C SER A 306 7.26 -4.97 -0.93
N MET A 307 8.07 -5.23 0.11
CA MET A 307 9.53 -5.19 0.02
C MET A 307 10.06 -6.20 -1.00
N GLN A 308 9.56 -7.44 -0.99
CA GLN A 308 9.97 -8.46 -1.96
C GLN A 308 9.53 -8.12 -3.38
N SER A 309 8.32 -7.59 -3.55
CA SER A 309 7.82 -7.14 -4.85
C SER A 309 8.68 -6.01 -5.42
N LEU A 310 9.10 -5.09 -4.56
CA LEU A 310 10.01 -4.01 -4.91
C LEU A 310 11.40 -4.56 -5.32
N HIS A 311 11.97 -5.49 -4.56
CA HIS A 311 13.22 -6.19 -4.89
C HIS A 311 13.12 -6.91 -6.25
N LEU A 312 12.03 -7.61 -6.51
CA LEU A 312 11.76 -8.26 -7.79
C LEU A 312 11.66 -7.26 -8.94
N GLY A 313 10.98 -6.13 -8.72
CA GLY A 313 10.89 -5.04 -9.69
C GLY A 313 12.26 -4.51 -10.09
N PHE A 314 13.14 -4.22 -9.11
CA PHE A 314 14.51 -3.80 -9.38
C PHE A 314 15.33 -4.87 -10.10
N SER A 315 15.22 -6.13 -9.67
CA SER A 315 15.89 -7.26 -10.31
C SER A 315 15.48 -7.40 -11.77
N ARG A 316 14.18 -7.22 -12.06
CA ARG A 316 13.66 -7.25 -13.43
C ARG A 316 14.19 -6.10 -14.28
N MET A 317 14.22 -4.88 -13.73
CA MET A 317 14.78 -3.72 -14.43
C MET A 317 16.25 -3.90 -14.80
N LEU A 318 17.06 -4.43 -13.88
CA LEU A 318 18.46 -4.75 -14.16
C LEU A 318 18.62 -5.85 -15.22
N TYR A 319 17.77 -6.88 -15.18
CA TYR A 319 17.73 -7.93 -16.19
C TYR A 319 17.41 -7.38 -17.58
N ASP A 320 16.34 -6.59 -17.69
CA ASP A 320 15.91 -5.97 -18.95
C ASP A 320 16.97 -5.00 -19.50
N TRP A 321 17.60 -4.20 -18.63
CA TRP A 321 18.72 -3.35 -19.03
C TRP A 321 19.93 -4.18 -19.52
N SER A 322 20.25 -5.28 -18.84
CA SER A 322 21.34 -6.17 -19.25
C SER A 322 21.10 -6.82 -20.60
N LEU A 323 19.84 -7.21 -20.89
CA LEU A 323 19.46 -7.72 -22.21
C LEU A 323 19.57 -6.64 -23.27
N ALA A 324 19.07 -5.43 -23.01
CA ALA A 324 19.09 -4.33 -23.96
C ALA A 324 20.51 -3.95 -24.40
N GLU A 325 21.49 -3.98 -23.48
CA GLU A 325 22.91 -3.72 -23.80
C GLU A 325 23.58 -4.89 -24.56
N GLN A 326 23.02 -6.11 -24.49
CA GLN A 326 23.56 -7.28 -25.20
C GLN A 326 23.02 -7.46 -26.62
N PHE A 327 22.02 -6.69 -27.05
CA PHE A 327 21.58 -6.66 -28.45
C PHE A 327 22.61 -5.90 -29.30
N PRO A 328 23.35 -6.55 -30.21
CA PRO A 328 24.07 -5.86 -31.26
C PRO A 328 23.02 -5.29 -32.22
N ASP A 329 23.19 -4.05 -32.66
CA ASP A 329 22.30 -3.41 -33.63
C ASP A 329 22.07 -4.32 -34.85
N THR A 330 20.83 -4.79 -35.01
CA THR A 330 20.38 -5.55 -36.19
C THR A 330 20.10 -4.66 -37.41
N ASN A 331 20.45 -3.37 -37.35
CA ASN A 331 20.27 -2.42 -38.45
C ASN A 331 21.57 -1.97 -39.11
N ALA A 332 22.50 -2.91 -39.36
CA ALA A 332 23.63 -2.67 -40.25
C ALA A 332 23.35 -2.97 -41.74
N SER A 333 22.21 -3.58 -42.13
CA SER A 333 22.09 -4.11 -43.50
C SER A 333 20.70 -4.14 -44.15
N THR A 334 19.83 -3.13 -43.96
CA THR A 334 18.70 -2.92 -44.92
C THR A 334 18.20 -1.47 -44.95
N ARG A 335 19.07 -0.57 -45.42
CA ARG A 335 18.66 0.67 -46.10
C ARG A 335 19.54 0.86 -47.34
N ILE A 336 19.24 0.11 -48.39
CA ILE A 336 19.25 0.54 -49.79
C ILE A 336 17.96 -0.01 -50.41
#